data_AF-A0A061BPD2-F1
#
_entry.id   AF-A0A061BPD2-F1
#
_cell.length_a   1.000
_cell.length_b   1.000
_cell.length_c   1.000
_cell.angle_alpha   90.00
_cell.angle_beta   90.00
_cell.angle_gamma   90.00
#
_symmetry.space_group_name_H-M   'P 1'
#
loop_
_entity.id
_entity.type
_entity.pdbx_description
1 polymer ?
#
loop_
_entity_poly.entity_id
_entity_poly.type
_entity_poly.pdbx_seq_one_letter_code
_entity_poly.pdbx_strand_id
1 'polypeptide(L)'
;MEIDKLHNNLSTALTSFSAISSAKLVALDDSVERRVESILTEYIGSDDDIKFDTIMTNYKHNTTENSSLQRDITAIQTEIGKTFISGTDMLDTQKLGDYGTDQTLRDESIAHLQQTISHLENLPQHVAEAKVEAVEKMEELRKEIRIIKNMIRNSVEEAINTASTQLDDAMQALRVTVKDAHEGCQTALQSLQTKMLEHARASFLTVTNQVQTLFADTHFADLLALKTLVVEQIAAIENIIKRGLKTGLKGFLKVMYGKDETGGQLGALVKELNANQNVELSSLKLRDYLDYILQFIYFQILNQRDPPKPTVGGDHAEDVKKVQENLDEILVHLARDKKLKIYNYDNKFVSLLSHLSTSLHSLSPSAFANPRHPELLDAVKKGLQGFVEQMERVYVNGYDDGKPINWDTFKLVRPKIDAKKSDGDSGSNEELTDDGRRLSKIFLTLFNIIHEDISMLKYECEDEWSNKKLCETEGGEDNPLGSYLRRCGYAVAKTENSKDGESQCITSMTGKKVLGKLNEEIKTLNVVDHFKTCESNEADKTTKQKKADKFDIFDMLKCFPHHIDKYYDVCHMATLNSTRKPCSVFEM
;
A
#
# COMPACT_ATOMS: atom_id res chain seq x y z
N MET A 1 -22.02 0.77 -44.58
CA MET A 1 -22.14 -0.19 -45.70
C MET A 1 -23.59 -0.66 -45.93
N GLU A 2 -24.42 -0.87 -44.90
CA GLU A 2 -25.84 -1.25 -45.10
C GLU A 2 -26.80 -0.07 -45.33
N ILE A 3 -26.50 1.12 -44.79
CA ILE A 3 -27.33 2.32 -44.96
C ILE A 3 -27.28 2.86 -46.41
N ASP A 4 -26.09 2.83 -47.05
CA ASP A 4 -25.94 3.25 -48.45
C ASP A 4 -26.63 2.30 -49.43
N LYS A 5 -26.67 1.00 -49.10
CA LYS A 5 -27.45 0.01 -49.85
C LYS A 5 -28.95 0.27 -49.73
N LEU A 6 -29.43 0.64 -48.56
CA LEU A 6 -30.84 0.96 -48.35
C LEU A 6 -31.24 2.25 -49.10
N HIS A 7 -30.38 3.28 -49.09
CA HIS A 7 -30.61 4.53 -49.80
C HIS A 7 -30.64 4.33 -51.33
N ASN A 8 -29.71 3.54 -51.88
CA ASN A 8 -29.71 3.24 -53.32
C ASN A 8 -30.94 2.42 -53.74
N ASN A 9 -31.33 1.41 -52.97
CA ASN A 9 -32.50 0.59 -53.29
C ASN A 9 -33.81 1.41 -53.27
N LEU A 10 -33.95 2.38 -52.36
CA LEU A 10 -35.10 3.30 -52.32
C LEU A 10 -35.12 4.29 -53.49
N SER A 11 -33.94 4.78 -53.91
CA SER A 11 -33.81 5.69 -55.07
C SER A 11 -34.15 5.00 -56.40
N THR A 12 -33.75 3.73 -56.56
CA THR A 12 -34.11 2.91 -57.73
C THR A 12 -35.61 2.58 -57.77
N ALA A 13 -36.25 2.37 -56.63
CA ALA A 13 -37.70 2.17 -56.56
C ALA A 13 -38.48 3.44 -56.97
N LEU A 14 -38.02 4.64 -56.57
CA LEU A 14 -38.67 5.91 -56.94
C LEU A 14 -38.62 6.23 -58.44
N THR A 15 -37.51 5.90 -59.10
CA THR A 15 -37.33 6.13 -60.56
C THR A 15 -38.12 5.16 -61.43
N SER A 16 -38.43 3.95 -60.91
CA SER A 16 -39.32 3.01 -61.60
C SER A 16 -40.80 3.45 -61.61
N PHE A 17 -41.20 4.30 -60.66
CA PHE A 17 -42.58 4.78 -60.53
C PHE A 17 -42.88 6.03 -61.40
N SER A 18 -41.87 6.87 -61.68
CA SER A 18 -42.03 8.05 -62.54
C SER A 18 -42.24 7.71 -64.03
N ALA A 19 -41.89 6.49 -64.45
CA ALA A 19 -42.11 5.99 -65.82
C ALA A 19 -43.59 5.69 -66.14
N ILE A 20 -44.49 5.70 -65.15
CA ILE A 20 -45.93 5.44 -65.34
C ILE A 20 -46.69 6.72 -65.76
N SER A 21 -46.06 7.90 -65.72
CA SER A 21 -46.71 9.18 -66.05
C SER A 21 -46.68 9.56 -67.55
N SER A 22 -46.15 8.72 -68.45
CA SER A 22 -46.04 9.04 -69.89
C SER A 22 -46.76 8.05 -70.82
N ALA A 23 -47.77 7.34 -70.33
CA ALA A 23 -48.55 6.43 -71.15
C ALA A 23 -49.64 7.17 -71.94
N LYS A 24 -49.38 7.34 -73.25
CA LYS A 24 -50.33 7.44 -74.37
C LYS A 24 -51.75 7.94 -74.04
N LEU A 25 -52.01 9.21 -74.35
CA LEU A 25 -53.33 9.61 -74.86
C LEU A 25 -53.58 8.80 -76.13
N VAL A 26 -54.35 7.72 -76.03
CA VAL A 26 -54.92 7.04 -77.18
C VAL A 26 -56.04 7.93 -77.69
N ALA A 27 -55.82 8.60 -78.82
CA ALA A 27 -56.91 9.17 -79.57
C ALA A 27 -57.84 8.01 -79.97
N LEU A 28 -59.05 7.95 -79.41
CA LEU A 28 -60.13 7.15 -79.97
C LEU A 28 -60.53 7.81 -81.29
N ASP A 29 -59.74 7.56 -82.34
CA ASP A 29 -60.05 7.99 -83.70
C ASP A 29 -61.12 7.10 -84.37
N ASP A 30 -62.00 6.50 -83.57
CA ASP A 30 -63.13 5.71 -84.03
C ASP A 30 -64.29 5.85 -83.03
N SER A 31 -64.80 7.09 -82.91
CA SER A 31 -65.93 7.38 -82.03
C SER A 31 -67.13 6.53 -82.47
N VAL A 32 -67.78 5.88 -81.50
CA VAL A 32 -69.05 5.16 -81.70
C VAL A 32 -70.08 6.08 -82.37
N GLU A 33 -70.00 7.39 -82.13
CA GLU A 33 -70.78 8.42 -82.81
C GLU A 33 -70.61 8.37 -84.34
N ARG A 34 -69.37 8.26 -84.84
CA ARG A 34 -69.08 8.09 -86.29
C ARG A 34 -69.63 6.76 -86.83
N ARG A 35 -69.58 5.68 -86.06
CA ARG A 35 -70.13 4.37 -86.48
C ARG A 35 -71.66 4.38 -86.50
N VAL A 36 -72.30 5.02 -85.53
CA VAL A 36 -73.76 5.20 -85.48
C VAL A 36 -74.21 6.08 -86.64
N GLU A 37 -73.51 7.17 -86.92
CA GLU A 37 -73.80 8.07 -88.03
C GLU A 37 -73.57 7.40 -89.39
N SER A 38 -72.51 6.59 -89.54
CA SER A 38 -72.26 5.76 -90.71
C SER A 38 -73.38 4.73 -90.96
N ILE A 39 -73.80 4.00 -89.93
CA ILE A 39 -74.86 2.99 -90.04
C ILE A 39 -76.21 3.64 -90.36
N LEU A 40 -76.53 4.78 -89.73
CA LEU A 40 -77.76 5.53 -90.02
C LEU A 40 -77.76 6.04 -91.47
N THR A 41 -76.64 6.54 -91.97
CA THR A 41 -76.52 7.03 -93.36
C THR A 41 -76.59 5.88 -94.38
N GLU A 42 -75.99 4.73 -94.08
CA GLU A 42 -75.98 3.55 -94.96
C GLU A 42 -77.39 2.98 -95.20
N TYR A 43 -78.15 2.80 -94.11
CA TYR A 43 -79.45 2.12 -94.16
C TYR A 43 -80.65 3.05 -94.39
N ILE A 44 -80.59 4.33 -94.00
CA ILE A 44 -81.76 5.24 -94.01
C ILE A 44 -81.58 6.41 -95.00
N GLY A 45 -80.33 6.82 -95.30
CA GLY A 45 -80.03 8.02 -96.09
C GLY A 45 -79.69 9.23 -95.23
N SER A 46 -79.22 10.32 -95.85
CA SER A 46 -78.92 11.59 -95.16
C SER A 46 -80.20 12.35 -94.81
N ASP A 47 -80.13 13.30 -93.89
CA ASP A 47 -81.29 14.10 -93.45
C ASP A 47 -81.99 14.85 -94.61
N ASP A 48 -81.28 15.10 -95.72
CA ASP A 48 -81.77 15.80 -96.91
C ASP A 48 -82.24 14.88 -98.05
N ASP A 49 -81.92 13.58 -98.03
CA ASP A 49 -82.13 12.68 -99.18
C ASP A 49 -82.45 11.24 -98.72
N ILE A 50 -83.68 11.04 -98.25
CA ILE A 50 -84.18 9.73 -97.85
C ILE A 50 -84.36 8.91 -99.13
N LYS A 51 -83.75 7.72 -99.24
CA LYS A 51 -83.82 6.81 -100.41
C LYS A 51 -85.26 6.50 -100.90
N PHE A 52 -86.27 6.88 -100.14
CA PHE A 52 -87.69 6.81 -100.47
C PHE A 52 -88.13 7.75 -101.62
N ASP A 53 -87.49 8.92 -101.77
CA ASP A 53 -87.84 9.89 -102.82
C ASP A 53 -87.52 9.38 -104.24
N THR A 54 -86.49 8.53 -104.36
CA THR A 54 -86.14 7.82 -105.62
C THR A 54 -87.21 6.81 -106.03
N ILE A 55 -87.88 6.15 -105.08
CA ILE A 55 -88.98 5.21 -105.36
C ILE A 55 -90.22 5.97 -105.85
N MET A 56 -90.49 7.15 -105.27
CA MET A 56 -91.66 7.97 -105.63
C MET A 56 -91.54 8.63 -107.03
N THR A 57 -90.31 8.83 -107.51
CA THR A 57 -90.05 9.37 -108.85
C THR A 57 -90.38 8.36 -109.97
N ASN A 58 -90.11 7.07 -109.77
CA ASN A 58 -90.46 6.02 -110.74
C ASN A 58 -91.97 5.74 -110.81
N TYR A 59 -92.71 5.94 -109.71
CA TYR A 59 -94.16 5.76 -109.69
C TYR A 59 -94.93 6.88 -110.44
N LYS A 60 -94.44 8.13 -110.39
CA LYS A 60 -95.04 9.27 -111.11
C LYS A 60 -94.87 9.23 -112.63
N HIS A 61 -93.89 8.50 -113.17
CA HIS A 61 -93.63 8.49 -114.62
C HIS A 61 -94.62 7.62 -115.43
N ASN A 62 -95.30 6.65 -114.80
CA ASN A 62 -96.17 5.68 -115.49
C ASN A 62 -97.68 6.01 -115.48
N THR A 63 -98.10 7.22 -115.08
CA THR A 63 -99.54 7.50 -114.80
C THR A 63 -100.08 8.90 -115.21
N THR A 64 -99.72 9.45 -116.40
CA THR A 64 -100.37 10.69 -116.94
C THR A 64 -100.50 10.76 -118.49
N GLU A 65 -101.75 10.60 -118.97
CA GLU A 65 -102.49 11.15 -120.15
C GLU A 65 -101.82 11.50 -121.51
N ASN A 66 -102.00 10.63 -122.54
CA ASN A 66 -102.52 10.95 -123.91
C ASN A 66 -102.57 9.68 -124.82
N SER A 67 -103.25 8.63 -124.37
CA SER A 67 -103.37 7.35 -125.07
C SER A 67 -104.45 7.35 -126.17
N SER A 68 -104.16 6.61 -127.25
CA SER A 68 -104.83 6.52 -128.55
C SER A 68 -106.34 6.26 -128.60
N LEU A 69 -107.02 6.05 -127.47
CA LEU A 69 -108.44 5.67 -127.44
C LEU A 69 -109.40 6.82 -127.82
N GLN A 70 -109.09 8.06 -127.41
CA GLN A 70 -109.99 9.20 -127.66
C GLN A 70 -110.09 9.56 -129.14
N ARG A 71 -109.03 9.31 -129.91
CA ARG A 71 -108.90 9.69 -131.32
C ARG A 71 -109.65 8.73 -132.25
N ASP A 72 -109.79 7.46 -131.86
CA ASP A 72 -110.53 6.46 -132.62
C ASP A 72 -112.06 6.65 -132.46
N ILE A 73 -112.50 7.21 -131.32
CA ILE A 73 -113.92 7.53 -131.05
C ILE A 73 -114.43 8.68 -131.95
N THR A 74 -113.60 9.71 -132.19
CA THR A 74 -114.00 10.87 -133.02
C THR A 74 -114.06 10.55 -134.52
N ALA A 75 -113.29 9.57 -134.99
CA ALA A 75 -113.32 9.11 -136.38
C ALA A 75 -114.62 8.36 -136.73
N ILE A 76 -115.17 7.60 -135.77
CA ILE A 76 -116.44 6.87 -135.93
C ILE A 76 -117.64 7.83 -135.96
N GLN A 77 -117.59 8.93 -135.20
CA GLN A 77 -118.67 9.94 -135.21
C GLN A 77 -118.83 10.68 -136.55
N THR A 78 -117.74 10.85 -137.31
CA THR A 78 -117.77 11.66 -138.54
C THR A 78 -118.33 10.90 -139.74
N GLU A 79 -118.25 9.56 -139.74
CA GLU A 79 -118.65 8.74 -140.90
C GLU A 79 -120.05 8.12 -140.80
N ILE A 80 -120.64 8.10 -139.60
CA ILE A 80 -122.04 7.74 -139.39
C ILE A 80 -122.98 8.91 -139.72
N GLY A 81 -122.48 10.16 -139.72
CA GLY A 81 -123.28 11.34 -140.07
C GLY A 81 -123.57 11.53 -141.56
N LYS A 82 -122.90 10.80 -142.47
CA LYS A 82 -123.05 11.00 -143.94
C LYS A 82 -124.06 10.09 -144.63
N THR A 83 -124.62 9.08 -143.95
CA THR A 83 -125.43 8.03 -144.60
C THR A 83 -126.90 7.95 -144.17
N PHE A 84 -127.37 8.83 -143.29
CA PHE A 84 -128.79 8.89 -142.90
C PHE A 84 -129.25 10.34 -142.64
N ILE A 85 -130.04 11.01 -143.46
CA ILE A 85 -130.36 10.96 -144.89
C ILE A 85 -131.05 12.32 -145.15
N SER A 86 -130.71 12.92 -146.29
CA SER A 86 -131.47 13.95 -147.00
C SER A 86 -132.98 13.72 -146.89
N GLY A 87 -133.70 14.75 -146.45
CA GLY A 87 -135.16 14.70 -146.44
C GLY A 87 -135.75 14.43 -147.81
N THR A 88 -137.00 13.98 -147.81
CA THR A 88 -138.07 14.61 -148.58
C THR A 88 -139.38 14.03 -148.08
N ASP A 89 -140.28 14.93 -147.70
CA ASP A 89 -141.67 14.66 -147.36
C ASP A 89 -142.44 14.03 -148.54
N MET A 90 -143.35 13.12 -148.16
CA MET A 90 -144.66 12.81 -148.74
C MET A 90 -144.83 12.59 -150.26
N LEU A 91 -145.36 11.40 -150.59
CA LEU A 91 -146.74 11.21 -151.10
C LEU A 91 -147.13 9.75 -150.85
N ASP A 92 -147.64 9.47 -149.65
CA ASP A 92 -149.05 9.35 -149.27
C ASP A 92 -149.71 8.04 -149.74
N THR A 93 -149.95 7.19 -148.74
CA THR A 93 -150.72 5.96 -148.84
C THR A 93 -152.12 6.29 -149.32
N GLN A 94 -152.70 5.43 -150.15
CA GLN A 94 -154.03 4.98 -149.76
C GLN A 94 -154.16 3.46 -149.90
N LYS A 95 -153.83 2.83 -148.77
CA LYS A 95 -154.22 1.51 -148.27
C LYS A 95 -153.62 0.27 -148.96
N LEU A 96 -152.66 -0.37 -148.28
CA LEU A 96 -152.39 -1.82 -148.09
C LEU A 96 -150.86 -2.08 -147.99
N GLY A 97 -150.43 -3.05 -147.16
CA GLY A 97 -149.18 -3.80 -147.41
C GLY A 97 -148.33 -4.27 -146.21
N ASP A 98 -148.56 -5.52 -145.79
CA ASP A 98 -147.68 -6.59 -145.24
C ASP A 98 -146.23 -6.40 -144.72
N TYR A 99 -145.99 -7.02 -143.53
CA TYR A 99 -144.90 -7.93 -143.08
C TYR A 99 -143.40 -7.53 -143.24
N GLY A 100 -142.45 -7.81 -142.34
CA GLY A 100 -142.39 -8.64 -141.12
C GLY A 100 -141.02 -9.33 -141.01
N THR A 101 -140.17 -8.93 -140.02
CA THR A 101 -139.09 -9.64 -139.26
C THR A 101 -138.09 -8.60 -138.66
N ASP A 102 -137.61 -8.83 -137.42
CA ASP A 102 -136.56 -8.07 -136.67
C ASP A 102 -136.92 -6.81 -135.84
N GLN A 103 -137.81 -6.98 -134.85
CA GLN A 103 -138.09 -5.98 -133.82
C GLN A 103 -137.53 -6.33 -132.41
N THR A 104 -137.00 -7.54 -132.18
CA THR A 104 -136.49 -7.99 -130.85
C THR A 104 -134.96 -7.89 -130.68
N LEU A 105 -134.17 -7.91 -131.75
CA LEU A 105 -132.69 -7.84 -131.65
C LEU A 105 -132.13 -6.42 -131.45
N ARG A 106 -132.89 -5.39 -131.84
CA ARG A 106 -132.47 -3.98 -131.69
C ARG A 106 -132.54 -3.50 -130.24
N ASP A 107 -133.56 -3.91 -129.50
CA ASP A 107 -133.80 -3.41 -128.14
C ASP A 107 -132.84 -4.04 -127.10
N GLU A 108 -132.41 -5.30 -127.29
CA GLU A 108 -131.38 -5.94 -126.42
C GLU A 108 -129.97 -5.34 -126.62
N SER A 109 -129.63 -4.94 -127.85
CA SER A 109 -128.32 -4.37 -128.18
C SER A 109 -128.12 -2.97 -127.56
N ILE A 110 -129.20 -2.18 -127.46
CA ILE A 110 -129.17 -0.84 -126.86
C ILE A 110 -128.98 -0.92 -125.34
N ALA A 111 -129.58 -1.90 -124.66
CA ALA A 111 -129.43 -2.09 -123.22
C ALA A 111 -128.01 -2.52 -122.81
N HIS A 112 -127.36 -3.39 -123.59
CA HIS A 112 -126.00 -3.87 -123.30
C HIS A 112 -124.94 -2.75 -123.48
N LEU A 113 -125.17 -1.81 -124.41
CA LEU A 113 -124.33 -0.63 -124.60
C LEU A 113 -124.42 0.34 -123.41
N GLN A 114 -125.62 0.55 -122.84
CA GLN A 114 -125.79 1.42 -121.68
C GLN A 114 -125.12 0.84 -120.40
N GLN A 115 -125.17 -0.48 -120.21
CA GLN A 115 -124.53 -1.12 -119.06
C GLN A 115 -122.99 -1.05 -119.12
N THR A 116 -122.42 -1.14 -120.33
CA THR A 116 -120.97 -1.04 -120.54
C THR A 116 -120.45 0.39 -120.29
N ILE A 117 -121.25 1.41 -120.63
CA ILE A 117 -120.90 2.82 -120.39
C ILE A 117 -120.86 3.14 -118.89
N SER A 118 -121.84 2.69 -118.09
CA SER A 118 -121.81 2.91 -116.63
C SER A 118 -120.65 2.20 -115.91
N HIS A 119 -120.10 1.12 -116.46
CA HIS A 119 -118.94 0.46 -115.87
C HIS A 119 -117.63 1.22 -116.16
N LEU A 120 -117.53 1.88 -117.32
CA LEU A 120 -116.37 2.68 -117.69
C LEU A 120 -116.34 4.05 -116.97
N GLU A 121 -117.49 4.61 -116.59
CA GLU A 121 -117.55 5.88 -115.85
C GLU A 121 -117.10 5.78 -114.38
N ASN A 122 -117.19 4.60 -113.74
CA ASN A 122 -116.88 4.41 -112.31
C ASN A 122 -115.44 3.96 -111.99
N LEU A 123 -114.61 3.71 -113.01
CA LEU A 123 -113.22 3.26 -112.85
C LEU A 123 -112.23 4.34 -112.33
N PRO A 124 -112.35 5.62 -112.70
CA PRO A 124 -111.43 6.67 -112.22
C PRO A 124 -111.52 6.91 -110.71
N GLN A 125 -112.70 6.75 -110.10
CA GLN A 125 -112.90 7.03 -108.67
C GLN A 125 -112.22 5.98 -107.77
N HIS A 126 -112.35 4.69 -108.09
CA HIS A 126 -111.73 3.63 -107.30
C HIS A 126 -110.19 3.69 -107.30
N VAL A 127 -109.57 4.18 -108.37
CA VAL A 127 -108.10 4.36 -108.45
C VAL A 127 -107.64 5.56 -107.61
N ALA A 128 -108.47 6.60 -107.47
CA ALA A 128 -108.13 7.77 -106.66
C ALA A 128 -108.16 7.46 -105.15
N GLU A 129 -109.12 6.65 -104.69
CA GLU A 129 -109.26 6.29 -103.26
C GLU A 129 -108.08 5.44 -102.76
N ALA A 130 -107.65 4.42 -103.51
CA ALA A 130 -106.49 3.59 -103.15
C ALA A 130 -105.16 4.38 -103.10
N LYS A 131 -105.09 5.51 -103.83
CA LYS A 131 -103.90 6.38 -103.86
C LYS A 131 -103.74 7.20 -102.57
N VAL A 132 -104.84 7.59 -101.93
CA VAL A 132 -104.82 8.39 -100.69
C VAL A 132 -104.38 7.53 -99.50
N GLU A 133 -104.92 6.31 -99.39
CA GLU A 133 -104.61 5.40 -98.27
C GLU A 133 -103.12 4.99 -98.22
N ALA A 134 -102.48 4.81 -99.38
CA ALA A 134 -101.05 4.51 -99.46
C ALA A 134 -100.16 5.66 -98.97
N VAL A 135 -100.56 6.92 -99.22
CA VAL A 135 -99.78 8.10 -98.80
C VAL A 135 -99.87 8.31 -97.28
N GLU A 136 -101.04 8.07 -96.66
CA GLU A 136 -101.19 8.20 -95.20
C GLU A 136 -100.32 7.20 -94.44
N LYS A 137 -100.29 5.92 -94.83
CA LYS A 137 -99.43 4.92 -94.18
C LYS A 137 -97.94 5.21 -94.32
N MET A 138 -97.52 5.83 -95.43
CA MET A 138 -96.12 6.21 -95.63
C MET A 138 -95.70 7.34 -94.69
N GLU A 139 -96.55 8.34 -94.45
CA GLU A 139 -96.22 9.42 -93.50
C GLU A 139 -96.24 8.96 -92.04
N GLU A 140 -97.07 7.98 -91.70
CA GLU A 140 -97.07 7.38 -90.36
C GLU A 140 -95.74 6.66 -90.07
N LEU A 141 -95.24 5.86 -91.02
CA LEU A 141 -93.93 5.19 -90.92
C LEU A 141 -92.78 6.19 -90.79
N ARG A 142 -92.84 7.32 -91.51
CA ARG A 142 -91.83 8.38 -91.46
C ARG A 142 -91.72 8.98 -90.07
N LYS A 143 -92.85 9.11 -89.37
CA LYS A 143 -92.91 9.67 -88.01
C LYS A 143 -92.32 8.72 -86.97
N GLU A 144 -92.60 7.42 -87.07
CA GLU A 144 -92.07 6.40 -86.15
C GLU A 144 -90.55 6.27 -86.23
N ILE A 145 -89.97 6.25 -87.43
CA ILE A 145 -88.52 6.17 -87.63
C ILE A 145 -87.82 7.37 -86.97
N ARG A 146 -88.42 8.56 -87.05
CA ARG A 146 -87.86 9.79 -86.47
C ARG A 146 -87.84 9.75 -84.94
N ILE A 147 -88.85 9.14 -84.31
CA ILE A 147 -88.92 8.97 -82.85
C ILE A 147 -87.82 8.01 -82.36
N ILE A 148 -87.65 6.87 -83.02
CA ILE A 148 -86.64 5.87 -82.66
C ILE A 148 -85.22 6.45 -82.75
N LYS A 149 -84.93 7.22 -83.82
CA LYS A 149 -83.63 7.89 -84.01
C LYS A 149 -83.29 8.82 -82.83
N ASN A 150 -84.27 9.59 -82.34
CA ASN A 150 -84.07 10.51 -81.23
C ASN A 150 -83.92 9.81 -79.87
N MET A 151 -84.65 8.71 -79.64
CA MET A 151 -84.52 7.95 -78.38
C MET A 151 -83.13 7.32 -78.24
N ILE A 152 -82.59 6.73 -79.32
CA ILE A 152 -81.27 6.08 -79.31
C ILE A 152 -80.15 7.10 -79.04
N ARG A 153 -80.20 8.27 -79.70
CA ARG A 153 -79.17 9.31 -79.52
C ARG A 153 -79.08 9.75 -78.06
N ASN A 154 -80.22 10.10 -77.46
CA ASN A 154 -80.23 10.68 -76.12
C ASN A 154 -79.86 9.67 -75.03
N SER A 155 -80.35 8.43 -75.09
CA SER A 155 -80.11 7.46 -74.01
C SER A 155 -78.68 6.92 -73.98
N VAL A 156 -78.05 6.75 -75.15
CA VAL A 156 -76.70 6.17 -75.24
C VAL A 156 -75.63 7.19 -74.88
N GLU A 157 -75.81 8.45 -75.29
CA GLU A 157 -74.87 9.54 -75.02
C GLU A 157 -74.78 9.86 -73.52
N GLU A 158 -75.92 9.89 -72.82
CA GLU A 158 -75.99 10.17 -71.39
C GLU A 158 -75.34 9.07 -70.52
N ALA A 159 -75.57 7.80 -70.87
CA ALA A 159 -74.99 6.66 -70.16
C ALA A 159 -73.45 6.61 -70.28
N ILE A 160 -72.91 6.93 -71.45
CA ILE A 160 -71.46 6.95 -71.69
C ILE A 160 -70.80 8.11 -70.94
N ASN A 161 -71.40 9.30 -70.97
CA ASN A 161 -70.86 10.46 -70.25
C ASN A 161 -70.84 10.22 -68.73
N THR A 162 -71.87 9.57 -68.19
CA THR A 162 -71.93 9.22 -66.77
C THR A 162 -70.82 8.25 -66.38
N ALA A 163 -70.59 7.20 -67.17
CA ALA A 163 -69.54 6.21 -66.90
C ALA A 163 -68.13 6.82 -66.97
N SER A 164 -67.87 7.70 -67.95
CA SER A 164 -66.59 8.40 -68.08
C SER A 164 -66.30 9.28 -66.86
N THR A 165 -67.30 10.02 -66.39
CA THR A 165 -67.15 10.92 -65.22
C THR A 165 -66.84 10.14 -63.95
N GLN A 166 -67.52 9.01 -63.73
CA GLN A 166 -67.28 8.15 -62.55
C GLN A 166 -65.87 7.52 -62.55
N LEU A 167 -65.35 7.15 -63.72
CA LEU A 167 -63.99 6.63 -63.86
C LEU A 167 -62.95 7.71 -63.57
N ASP A 168 -63.16 8.93 -64.05
CA ASP A 168 -62.27 10.06 -63.77
C ASP A 168 -62.23 10.41 -62.27
N ASP A 169 -63.37 10.43 -61.60
CA ASP A 169 -63.46 10.65 -60.16
C ASP A 169 -62.72 9.56 -59.36
N ALA A 170 -62.89 8.29 -59.75
CA ALA A 170 -62.21 7.17 -59.11
C ALA A 170 -60.68 7.22 -59.31
N MET A 171 -60.21 7.58 -60.51
CA MET A 171 -58.78 7.78 -60.77
C MET A 171 -58.22 8.94 -59.94
N GLN A 172 -58.96 10.03 -59.79
CA GLN A 172 -58.55 11.17 -59.00
C GLN A 172 -58.46 10.83 -57.50
N ALA A 173 -59.46 10.11 -56.96
CA ALA A 173 -59.44 9.65 -55.58
C ALA A 173 -58.26 8.71 -55.29
N LEU A 174 -57.94 7.80 -56.22
CA LEU A 174 -56.78 6.91 -56.09
C LEU A 174 -55.46 7.69 -56.09
N ARG A 175 -55.33 8.68 -56.98
CA ARG A 175 -54.13 9.55 -57.03
C ARG A 175 -53.92 10.33 -55.73
N VAL A 176 -54.99 10.87 -55.15
CA VAL A 176 -54.93 11.58 -53.85
C VAL A 176 -54.52 10.60 -52.74
N THR A 177 -55.16 9.43 -52.67
CA THR A 177 -54.86 8.44 -51.62
C THR A 177 -53.41 7.97 -51.66
N VAL A 178 -52.86 7.70 -52.85
CA VAL A 178 -51.46 7.29 -53.01
C VAL A 178 -50.50 8.41 -52.60
N LYS A 179 -50.82 9.66 -52.97
CA LYS A 179 -50.03 10.82 -52.58
C LYS A 179 -50.01 11.01 -51.06
N ASP A 180 -51.17 10.97 -50.41
CA ASP A 180 -51.31 11.13 -48.96
C ASP A 180 -50.58 10.01 -48.20
N ALA A 181 -50.68 8.76 -48.69
CA ALA A 181 -49.95 7.64 -48.11
C ALA A 181 -48.42 7.82 -48.23
N HIS A 182 -47.94 8.34 -49.35
CA HIS A 182 -46.52 8.62 -49.57
C HIS A 182 -46.01 9.73 -48.64
N GLU A 183 -46.73 10.85 -48.56
CA GLU A 183 -46.40 11.98 -47.69
C GLU A 183 -46.46 11.56 -46.20
N GLY A 184 -47.46 10.75 -45.82
CA GLY A 184 -47.57 10.17 -44.49
C GLY A 184 -46.39 9.26 -44.12
N CYS A 185 -45.98 8.38 -45.04
CA CYS A 185 -44.80 7.53 -44.85
C CYS A 185 -43.52 8.36 -44.71
N GLN A 186 -43.33 9.38 -45.55
CA GLN A 186 -42.16 10.24 -45.51
C GLN A 186 -42.06 11.00 -44.19
N THR A 187 -43.19 11.53 -43.70
CA THR A 187 -43.27 12.24 -42.42
C THR A 187 -42.98 11.32 -41.24
N ALA A 188 -43.54 10.10 -41.24
CA ALA A 188 -43.30 9.10 -40.20
C ALA A 188 -41.82 8.68 -40.17
N LEU A 189 -41.20 8.48 -41.34
CA LEU A 189 -39.78 8.12 -41.46
C LEU A 189 -38.88 9.24 -40.92
N GLN A 190 -39.16 10.50 -41.27
CA GLN A 190 -38.42 11.66 -40.76
C GLN A 190 -38.58 11.83 -39.25
N SER A 191 -39.78 11.59 -38.71
CA SER A 191 -40.04 11.63 -37.27
C SER A 191 -39.26 10.54 -36.53
N LEU A 192 -39.27 9.30 -37.06
CA LEU A 192 -38.50 8.20 -36.49
C LEU A 192 -37.00 8.49 -36.52
N GLN A 193 -36.48 8.97 -37.65
CA GLN A 193 -35.07 9.33 -37.79
C GLN A 193 -34.65 10.39 -36.77
N THR A 194 -35.44 11.46 -36.63
CA THR A 194 -35.16 12.54 -35.67
C THR A 194 -35.19 12.02 -34.23
N LYS A 195 -36.22 11.26 -33.85
CA LYS A 195 -36.35 10.67 -32.50
C LYS A 195 -35.21 9.70 -32.17
N MET A 196 -34.81 8.86 -33.11
CA MET A 196 -33.69 7.94 -32.91
C MET A 196 -32.36 8.69 -32.74
N LEU A 197 -32.12 9.74 -33.53
CA LEU A 197 -30.93 10.57 -33.40
C LEU A 197 -30.91 11.35 -32.07
N GLU A 198 -32.04 11.90 -31.64
CA GLU A 198 -32.18 12.57 -30.35
C GLU A 198 -31.95 11.60 -29.19
N HIS A 199 -32.56 10.42 -29.22
CA HIS A 199 -32.39 9.42 -28.17
C HIS A 199 -30.95 8.88 -28.10
N ALA A 200 -30.32 8.65 -29.26
CA ALA A 200 -28.91 8.29 -29.33
C ALA A 200 -28.03 9.40 -28.74
N ARG A 201 -28.23 10.66 -29.12
CA ARG A 201 -27.48 11.81 -28.58
C ARG A 201 -27.68 11.94 -27.07
N ALA A 202 -28.91 11.85 -26.57
CA ALA A 202 -29.20 11.93 -25.14
C ALA A 202 -28.53 10.79 -24.35
N SER A 203 -28.53 9.58 -24.90
CA SER A 203 -27.85 8.42 -24.30
C SER A 203 -26.34 8.61 -24.28
N PHE A 204 -25.74 9.08 -25.38
CA PHE A 204 -24.30 9.39 -25.43
C PHE A 204 -23.94 10.50 -24.44
N LEU A 205 -24.70 11.59 -24.36
CA LEU A 205 -24.49 12.65 -23.37
C LEU A 205 -24.58 12.12 -21.93
N THR A 206 -25.54 11.24 -21.65
CA THR A 206 -25.69 10.62 -20.33
C THR A 206 -24.47 9.78 -19.96
N VAL A 207 -24.02 8.91 -20.88
CA VAL A 207 -22.82 8.10 -20.68
C VAL A 207 -21.58 8.98 -20.53
N THR A 208 -21.41 9.99 -21.37
CA THR A 208 -20.29 10.94 -21.29
C THR A 208 -20.27 11.65 -19.93
N ASN A 209 -21.41 12.15 -19.45
CA ASN A 209 -21.51 12.81 -18.15
C ASN A 209 -21.21 11.87 -16.99
N GLN A 210 -21.71 10.62 -17.05
CA GLN A 210 -21.42 9.60 -16.03
C GLN A 210 -19.94 9.23 -16.00
N VAL A 211 -19.31 9.05 -17.16
CA VAL A 211 -17.87 8.75 -17.26
C VAL A 211 -17.05 9.92 -16.73
N GLN A 212 -17.40 11.17 -17.08
CA GLN A 212 -16.72 12.36 -16.56
C GLN A 212 -16.87 12.49 -15.03
N THR A 213 -18.06 12.20 -14.50
CA THR A 213 -18.32 12.22 -13.06
C THR A 213 -17.53 11.13 -12.35
N LEU A 214 -17.58 9.89 -12.83
CA LEU A 214 -16.84 8.77 -12.27
C LEU A 214 -15.33 9.05 -12.30
N PHE A 215 -14.82 9.61 -13.39
CA PHE A 215 -13.42 10.02 -13.51
C PHE A 215 -13.05 11.08 -12.47
N ALA A 216 -13.85 12.13 -12.32
CA ALA A 216 -13.62 13.18 -11.34
C ALA A 216 -13.67 12.64 -9.89
N ASP A 217 -14.67 11.83 -9.55
CA ASP A 217 -14.84 11.24 -8.23
C ASP A 217 -13.69 10.27 -7.89
N THR A 218 -13.27 9.45 -8.86
CA THR A 218 -12.14 8.53 -8.70
C THR A 218 -10.86 9.31 -8.44
N HIS A 219 -10.56 10.32 -9.27
CA HIS A 219 -9.37 11.15 -9.06
C HIS A 219 -9.41 11.92 -7.74
N PHE A 220 -10.59 12.39 -7.32
CA PHE A 220 -10.73 13.03 -6.02
C PHE A 220 -10.42 12.07 -4.86
N ALA A 221 -10.95 10.84 -4.92
CA ALA A 221 -10.67 9.80 -3.92
C ALA A 221 -9.19 9.41 -3.90
N ASP A 222 -8.55 9.23 -5.06
CA ASP A 222 -7.13 8.92 -5.19
C ASP A 222 -6.25 10.04 -4.60
N LEU A 223 -6.58 11.31 -4.88
CA LEU A 223 -5.87 12.45 -4.32
C LEU A 223 -6.03 12.54 -2.79
N LEU A 224 -7.20 12.18 -2.26
CA LEU A 224 -7.45 12.16 -0.81
C LEU A 224 -6.68 11.02 -0.13
N ALA A 225 -6.64 9.83 -0.75
CA ALA A 225 -5.83 8.71 -0.29
C ALA A 225 -4.33 9.06 -0.31
N LEU A 226 -3.84 9.68 -1.40
CA LEU A 226 -2.46 10.13 -1.51
C LEU A 226 -2.13 11.18 -0.43
N LYS A 227 -3.01 12.17 -0.22
CA LYS A 227 -2.83 13.17 0.85
C LYS A 227 -2.70 12.50 2.23
N THR A 228 -3.56 11.53 2.52
CA THR A 228 -3.56 10.81 3.80
C THR A 228 -2.26 10.04 3.99
N LEU A 229 -1.84 9.28 2.97
CA LEU A 229 -0.58 8.54 2.99
C LEU A 229 0.62 9.48 3.15
N VAL A 230 0.65 10.62 2.45
CA VAL A 230 1.73 11.61 2.58
C VAL A 230 1.79 12.18 4.01
N VAL A 231 0.65 12.50 4.62
CA VAL A 231 0.61 13.01 6.02
C VAL A 231 1.12 11.96 7.01
N GLU A 232 0.68 10.72 6.88
CA GLU A 232 1.14 9.61 7.75
C GLU A 232 2.64 9.34 7.57
N GLN A 233 3.13 9.34 6.33
CA GLN A 233 4.55 9.13 6.04
C GLN A 233 5.40 10.30 6.52
N ILE A 234 4.95 11.55 6.39
CA ILE A 234 5.64 12.72 6.97
C ILE A 234 5.76 12.54 8.49
N ALA A 235 4.67 12.18 9.18
CA ALA A 235 4.71 11.96 10.63
C ALA A 235 5.64 10.79 11.01
N ALA A 236 5.65 9.70 10.24
CA ALA A 236 6.56 8.58 10.45
C ALA A 236 8.03 8.99 10.25
N ILE A 237 8.34 9.72 9.18
CA ILE A 237 9.68 10.24 8.90
C ILE A 237 10.12 11.20 10.01
N GLU A 238 9.27 12.12 10.44
CA GLU A 238 9.56 13.01 11.57
C GLU A 238 9.86 12.23 12.85
N ASN A 239 9.11 11.18 13.15
CA ASN A 239 9.34 10.32 14.31
C ASN A 239 10.68 9.57 14.20
N ILE A 240 11.03 9.07 13.01
CA ILE A 240 12.32 8.43 12.75
C ILE A 240 13.46 9.44 12.95
N ILE A 241 13.31 10.67 12.45
CA ILE A 241 14.28 11.75 12.62
C ILE A 241 14.42 12.14 14.09
N LYS A 242 13.30 12.41 14.79
CA LYS A 242 13.28 12.78 16.22
C LYS A 242 13.92 11.67 17.07
N ARG A 243 13.64 10.40 16.78
CA ARG A 243 14.27 9.25 17.46
C ARG A 243 15.76 9.18 17.17
N GLY A 244 16.17 9.31 15.91
CA GLY A 244 17.58 9.31 15.51
C GLY A 244 18.38 10.48 16.09
N LEU A 245 17.76 11.65 16.28
CA LEU A 245 18.40 12.80 16.95
C LEU A 245 18.58 12.62 18.46
N LYS A 246 17.87 11.68 19.08
CA LYS A 246 17.95 11.38 20.52
C LYS A 246 18.75 10.11 20.84
N THR A 247 18.93 9.21 19.88
CA THR A 247 19.49 7.87 20.11
C THR A 247 20.58 7.53 19.09
N GLY A 248 21.35 6.48 19.37
CA GLY A 248 22.42 6.02 18.48
C GLY A 248 23.52 7.05 18.27
N LEU A 249 24.27 6.89 17.19
CA LEU A 249 25.45 7.72 16.90
C LEU A 249 25.12 9.21 16.75
N LYS A 250 24.00 9.58 16.13
CA LYS A 250 23.60 10.99 15.96
C LYS A 250 23.24 11.65 17.30
N GLY A 251 22.51 10.93 18.16
CA GLY A 251 22.25 11.36 19.53
C GLY A 251 23.53 11.49 20.34
N PHE A 252 24.44 10.53 20.23
CA PHE A 252 25.75 10.56 20.90
C PHE A 252 26.59 11.76 20.44
N LEU A 253 26.67 12.01 19.13
CA LEU A 253 27.39 13.18 18.58
C LEU A 253 26.77 14.49 19.07
N LYS A 254 25.44 14.56 19.22
CA LYS A 254 24.79 15.72 19.83
C LYS A 254 25.16 15.89 21.31
N VAL A 255 25.32 14.81 22.07
CA VAL A 255 25.82 14.87 23.46
C VAL A 255 27.30 15.28 23.49
N MET A 256 28.11 14.74 22.57
CA MET A 256 29.53 15.06 22.45
C MET A 256 29.80 16.50 22.06
N TYR A 257 29.07 17.07 21.09
CA TYR A 257 29.37 18.39 20.55
C TYR A 257 28.36 19.46 20.99
N GLY A 258 27.18 19.10 21.51
CA GLY A 258 26.18 20.07 21.92
C GLY A 258 25.60 20.84 20.72
N LYS A 259 25.49 22.17 20.86
CA LYS A 259 25.02 23.09 19.80
C LYS A 259 26.16 23.74 19.00
N ASP A 260 27.40 23.63 19.48
CA ASP A 260 28.54 24.42 19.00
C ASP A 260 29.74 23.51 18.71
N GLU A 261 30.62 23.86 17.78
CA GLU A 261 31.81 23.04 17.41
C GLU A 261 32.85 22.88 18.54
N THR A 262 32.64 23.53 19.68
CA THR A 262 33.57 23.54 20.83
C THR A 262 33.55 22.26 21.67
N GLY A 263 32.72 21.28 21.30
CA GLY A 263 32.70 19.95 21.91
C GLY A 263 31.77 19.82 23.11
N GLY A 264 30.71 20.63 23.21
CA GLY A 264 29.66 20.45 24.24
C GLY A 264 30.18 20.22 25.67
N GLN A 265 29.42 19.45 26.45
CA GLN A 265 29.76 19.12 27.84
C GLN A 265 30.86 18.04 27.92
N LEU A 266 30.86 17.08 27.00
CA LEU A 266 31.84 16.00 26.99
C LEU A 266 33.25 16.49 26.63
N GLY A 267 33.37 17.37 25.63
CA GLY A 267 34.63 17.98 25.22
C GLY A 267 35.19 18.98 26.24
N ALA A 268 34.34 19.63 27.04
CA ALA A 268 34.79 20.40 28.20
C ALA A 268 35.45 19.47 29.24
N LEU A 269 34.81 18.33 29.57
CA LEU A 269 35.36 17.33 30.48
C LEU A 269 36.68 16.74 29.98
N VAL A 270 36.82 16.49 28.67
CA VAL A 270 38.09 16.03 28.08
C VAL A 270 39.20 17.07 28.23
N LYS A 271 38.91 18.36 28.02
CA LYS A 271 39.88 19.44 28.22
C LYS A 271 40.32 19.53 29.69
N GLU A 272 39.37 19.43 30.61
CA GLU A 272 39.67 19.41 32.05
C GLU A 272 40.52 18.19 32.43
N LEU A 273 40.19 17.01 31.90
CA LEU A 273 40.96 15.79 32.14
C LEU A 273 42.40 15.92 31.65
N ASN A 274 42.61 16.46 30.44
CA ASN A 274 43.95 16.67 29.86
C ASN A 274 44.77 17.77 30.57
N ALA A 275 44.11 18.71 31.25
CA ALA A 275 44.78 19.77 31.99
C ALA A 275 45.28 19.33 33.38
N ASN A 276 44.77 18.21 33.91
CA ASN A 276 45.08 17.76 35.27
C ASN A 276 46.33 16.86 35.31
N GLN A 277 47.20 17.12 36.29
CA GLN A 277 48.44 16.37 36.49
C GLN A 277 48.43 15.47 37.73
N ASN A 278 47.39 15.55 38.58
CA ASN A 278 47.26 14.75 39.80
C ASN A 278 46.18 13.68 39.63
N VAL A 279 46.49 12.44 40.02
CA VAL A 279 45.58 11.29 40.03
C VAL A 279 44.25 11.59 40.72
N GLU A 280 44.25 12.31 41.84
CA GLU A 280 43.01 12.57 42.60
C GLU A 280 41.97 13.34 41.78
N LEU A 281 42.39 14.44 41.16
CA LEU A 281 41.56 15.28 40.31
C LEU A 281 41.24 14.58 38.98
N SER A 282 42.23 13.91 38.39
CA SER A 282 42.04 13.16 37.14
C SER A 282 41.04 12.01 37.31
N SER A 283 41.02 11.33 38.45
CA SER A 283 40.03 10.27 38.74
C SER A 283 38.61 10.81 38.80
N LEU A 284 38.38 11.95 39.45
CA LEU A 284 37.05 12.57 39.49
C LEU A 284 36.60 13.06 38.11
N LYS A 285 37.50 13.68 37.34
CA LYS A 285 37.17 14.14 35.98
C LYS A 285 36.95 13.00 34.99
N LEU A 286 37.72 11.92 35.13
CA LEU A 286 37.51 10.71 34.34
C LEU A 286 36.17 10.06 34.67
N ARG A 287 35.77 10.06 35.96
CA ARG A 287 34.46 9.60 36.40
C ARG A 287 33.36 10.40 35.72
N ASP A 288 33.40 11.72 35.85
CA ASP A 288 32.38 12.60 35.26
C ASP A 288 32.30 12.39 33.72
N TYR A 289 33.44 12.24 33.04
CA TYR A 289 33.47 11.95 31.59
C TYR A 289 32.82 10.61 31.23
N LEU A 290 33.16 9.53 31.95
CA LEU A 290 32.64 8.19 31.69
C LEU A 290 31.18 8.06 32.11
N ASP A 291 30.75 8.75 33.17
CA ASP A 291 29.35 8.82 33.62
C ASP A 291 28.45 9.35 32.51
N TYR A 292 28.84 10.44 31.84
CA TYR A 292 28.04 10.99 30.73
C TYR A 292 27.87 9.96 29.60
N ILE A 293 28.91 9.19 29.27
CA ILE A 293 28.87 8.17 28.22
C ILE A 293 28.00 6.98 28.65
N LEU A 294 28.22 6.47 29.86
CA LEU A 294 27.51 5.31 30.39
C LEU A 294 26.02 5.62 30.63
N GLN A 295 25.69 6.82 31.10
CA GLN A 295 24.29 7.28 31.22
C GLN A 295 23.60 7.39 29.86
N PHE A 296 24.30 7.87 28.82
CA PHE A 296 23.75 7.90 27.46
C PHE A 296 23.44 6.48 26.95
N ILE A 297 24.37 5.55 27.16
CA ILE A 297 24.20 4.13 26.77
C ILE A 297 23.05 3.49 27.57
N TYR A 298 22.97 3.73 28.87
CA TYR A 298 21.89 3.27 29.74
C TYR A 298 20.52 3.77 29.24
N PHE A 299 20.41 5.07 28.94
CA PHE A 299 19.19 5.67 28.38
C PHE A 299 18.85 5.06 27.01
N GLN A 300 19.84 4.81 26.16
CA GLN A 300 19.63 4.18 24.87
C GLN A 300 19.02 2.77 25.02
N ILE A 301 19.48 1.96 25.99
CA ILE A 301 18.96 0.62 26.25
C ILE A 301 17.50 0.67 26.72
N LEU A 302 17.17 1.59 27.63
CA LEU A 302 15.80 1.73 28.14
C LEU A 302 14.81 2.14 27.05
N ASN A 303 15.20 3.04 26.15
CA ASN A 303 14.31 3.59 25.12
C ASN A 303 14.26 2.75 23.82
N GLN A 304 14.96 1.60 23.76
CA GLN A 304 14.89 0.68 22.62
C GLN A 304 13.71 -0.29 22.68
N ARG A 305 12.99 -0.37 23.81
CA ARG A 305 11.87 -1.30 24.00
C ARG A 305 10.54 -0.67 23.57
N ASP A 306 10.05 -1.01 22.38
CA ASP A 306 8.67 -0.71 21.97
C ASP A 306 8.09 -1.87 21.13
N PRO A 307 7.09 -2.65 21.62
CA PRO A 307 6.47 -2.57 22.93
C PRO A 307 7.35 -3.20 24.03
N PRO A 308 7.17 -2.80 25.30
CA PRO A 308 7.90 -3.33 26.45
C PRO A 308 7.43 -4.75 26.77
N LYS A 309 7.97 -5.76 26.08
CA LYS A 309 7.83 -7.15 26.52
C LYS A 309 8.82 -7.41 27.66
N PRO A 310 8.36 -7.85 28.85
CA PRO A 310 9.25 -8.41 29.84
C PRO A 310 9.67 -9.79 29.34
N THR A 311 10.96 -9.99 29.07
CA THR A 311 11.44 -11.34 28.76
C THR A 311 12.71 -11.62 29.54
N VAL A 312 12.57 -12.45 30.58
CA VAL A 312 13.38 -13.65 30.85
C VAL A 312 14.77 -13.61 30.20
N GLY A 313 15.71 -12.94 30.85
CA GLY A 313 17.10 -12.79 30.40
C GLY A 313 17.65 -11.46 30.90
N GLY A 314 18.75 -11.50 31.65
CA GLY A 314 19.28 -10.39 32.47
C GLY A 314 19.14 -9.00 31.85
N ASP A 315 18.73 -8.04 32.67
CA ASP A 315 18.53 -6.65 32.22
C ASP A 315 19.89 -6.04 31.87
N HIS A 316 20.20 -5.97 30.58
CA HIS A 316 21.44 -5.39 30.07
C HIS A 316 21.66 -3.94 30.54
N ALA A 317 20.58 -3.21 30.87
CA ALA A 317 20.67 -1.91 31.52
C ALA A 317 21.29 -2.01 32.92
N GLU A 318 20.96 -3.07 33.66
CA GLU A 318 21.52 -3.36 34.99
C GLU A 318 22.99 -3.79 34.88
N ASP A 319 23.39 -4.49 33.82
CA ASP A 319 24.81 -4.82 33.59
C ASP A 319 25.64 -3.55 33.34
N VAL A 320 25.14 -2.61 32.53
CA VAL A 320 25.79 -1.30 32.31
C VAL A 320 25.86 -0.51 33.61
N LYS A 321 24.77 -0.51 34.39
CA LYS A 321 24.72 0.15 35.70
C LYS A 321 25.73 -0.43 36.68
N LYS A 322 25.86 -1.76 36.76
CA LYS A 322 26.89 -2.43 37.57
C LYS A 322 28.31 -2.05 37.14
N VAL A 323 28.57 -1.95 35.84
CA VAL A 323 29.88 -1.49 35.35
C VAL A 323 30.16 -0.06 35.78
N GLN A 324 29.16 0.82 35.70
CA GLN A 324 29.26 2.20 36.17
C GLN A 324 29.53 2.26 37.69
N GLU A 325 28.75 1.56 38.50
CA GLU A 325 28.91 1.52 39.96
C GLU A 325 30.32 1.03 40.36
N ASN A 326 30.81 -0.06 39.78
CA ASN A 326 32.15 -0.58 40.08
C ASN A 326 33.28 0.34 39.59
N LEU A 327 33.10 1.02 38.45
CA LEU A 327 34.05 2.00 37.95
C LEU A 327 34.12 3.21 38.89
N ASP A 328 32.98 3.71 39.33
CA ASP A 328 32.88 4.83 40.27
C ASP A 328 33.55 4.52 41.60
N GLU A 329 33.37 3.31 42.13
CA GLU A 329 34.03 2.88 43.37
C GLU A 329 35.56 2.95 43.26
N ILE A 330 36.14 2.49 42.14
CA ILE A 330 37.58 2.57 41.89
C ILE A 330 38.04 4.02 41.80
N LEU A 331 37.37 4.83 40.99
CA LEU A 331 37.76 6.23 40.76
C LEU A 331 37.62 7.08 42.03
N VAL A 332 36.58 6.84 42.83
CA VAL A 332 36.40 7.48 44.15
C VAL A 332 37.48 7.03 45.12
N HIS A 333 37.88 5.74 45.12
CA HIS A 333 38.98 5.26 45.96
C HIS A 333 40.32 5.89 45.58
N LEU A 334 40.60 6.05 44.28
CA LEU A 334 41.78 6.76 43.80
C LEU A 334 41.75 8.25 44.15
N ALA A 335 40.56 8.87 44.16
CA ALA A 335 40.36 10.28 44.50
C ALA A 335 40.35 10.61 46.00
N ARG A 336 40.36 9.61 46.90
CA ARG A 336 40.39 9.89 48.36
C ARG A 336 41.66 10.65 48.75
N ASP A 337 41.48 11.61 49.67
CA ASP A 337 42.56 12.39 50.26
C ASP A 337 43.65 11.48 50.86
N LYS A 338 44.92 11.77 50.56
CA LYS A 338 46.10 11.09 51.12
C LYS A 338 46.16 11.11 52.65
N LYS A 339 45.49 12.05 53.31
CA LYS A 339 45.35 12.04 54.78
C LYS A 339 44.52 10.87 55.31
N LEU A 340 43.62 10.33 54.49
CA LEU A 340 42.74 9.21 54.81
C LEU A 340 43.23 7.88 54.24
N LYS A 341 44.34 7.88 53.49
CA LYS A 341 44.84 6.74 52.72
C LYS A 341 46.36 6.73 52.67
N ILE A 342 46.99 5.66 53.16
CA ILE A 342 48.45 5.50 53.14
C ILE A 342 48.95 5.24 51.71
N TYR A 343 48.25 4.40 50.94
CA TYR A 343 48.66 3.99 49.59
C TYR A 343 47.52 4.12 48.57
N ASN A 344 47.82 4.61 47.37
CA ASN A 344 46.83 4.67 46.28
C ASN A 344 46.37 3.30 45.80
N TYR A 345 47.30 2.34 45.82
CA TYR A 345 47.12 0.98 45.36
C TYR A 345 47.31 0.05 46.57
N ASP A 346 46.19 -0.26 47.22
CA ASP A 346 46.10 -1.13 48.39
C ASP A 346 45.32 -2.41 48.03
N ASN A 347 45.19 -3.35 48.98
CA ASN A 347 44.39 -4.56 48.75
C ASN A 347 42.91 -4.26 48.47
N LYS A 348 42.40 -3.12 48.96
CA LYS A 348 41.05 -2.65 48.63
C LYS A 348 40.94 -2.30 47.14
N PHE A 349 41.92 -1.60 46.58
CA PHE A 349 41.99 -1.32 45.14
C PHE A 349 41.99 -2.60 44.32
N VAL A 350 42.76 -3.62 44.71
CA VAL A 350 42.78 -4.93 44.02
C VAL A 350 41.40 -5.57 44.00
N SER A 351 40.69 -5.57 45.14
CA SER A 351 39.32 -6.08 45.22
C SER A 351 38.37 -5.32 44.29
N LEU A 352 38.40 -3.98 44.32
CA LEU A 352 37.55 -3.16 43.45
C LEU A 352 37.85 -3.40 41.97
N LEU A 353 39.13 -3.52 41.59
CA LEU A 353 39.55 -3.81 40.22
C LEU A 353 39.02 -5.16 39.75
N SER A 354 39.03 -6.19 40.61
CA SER A 354 38.46 -7.50 40.31
C SER A 354 36.94 -7.48 40.09
N HIS A 355 36.22 -6.64 40.83
CA HIS A 355 34.77 -6.46 40.66
C HIS A 355 34.45 -5.80 39.31
N LEU A 356 35.21 -4.77 38.93
CA LEU A 356 35.08 -4.14 37.61
C LEU A 356 35.41 -5.13 36.49
N SER A 357 36.51 -5.89 36.61
CA SER A 357 36.91 -6.91 35.64
C SER A 357 35.82 -7.96 35.44
N THR A 358 35.22 -8.46 36.53
CA THR A 358 34.12 -9.44 36.49
C THR A 358 32.87 -8.88 35.81
N SER A 359 32.52 -7.63 36.12
CA SER A 359 31.37 -6.96 35.50
C SER A 359 31.57 -6.72 34.00
N LEU A 360 32.79 -6.35 33.58
CA LEU A 360 33.13 -6.20 32.16
C LEU A 360 33.11 -7.52 31.39
N HIS A 361 33.51 -8.64 32.01
CA HIS A 361 33.40 -9.97 31.40
C HIS A 361 31.95 -10.40 31.22
N SER A 362 31.09 -10.04 32.17
CA SER A 362 29.65 -10.34 32.14
C SER A 362 28.91 -9.49 31.10
N LEU A 363 29.43 -8.30 30.78
CA LEU A 363 28.87 -7.42 29.76
C LEU A 363 29.03 -8.05 28.37
N SER A 364 27.94 -8.33 27.65
CA SER A 364 27.96 -8.99 26.33
C SER A 364 27.51 -8.08 25.18
N PRO A 365 28.42 -7.34 24.50
CA PRO A 365 28.06 -6.39 23.43
C PRO A 365 27.28 -6.99 22.26
N SER A 366 27.44 -8.29 21.98
CA SER A 366 26.72 -8.98 20.90
C SER A 366 25.22 -9.09 21.16
N ALA A 367 24.79 -9.10 22.43
CA ALA A 367 23.37 -9.06 22.79
C ALA A 367 22.71 -7.69 22.52
N PHE A 368 23.52 -6.64 22.26
CA PHE A 368 23.07 -5.27 21.95
C PHE A 368 22.97 -5.01 20.44
N ALA A 369 23.27 -6.01 19.60
CA ALA A 369 23.27 -5.88 18.15
C ALA A 369 21.86 -5.69 17.54
N ASN A 370 20.79 -5.80 18.33
CA ASN A 370 19.42 -5.76 17.83
C ASN A 370 18.53 -4.83 18.69
N PRO A 371 18.00 -3.70 18.15
CA PRO A 371 17.97 -3.34 16.74
C PRO A 371 19.08 -2.38 16.28
N ARG A 372 19.72 -1.57 17.16
CA ARG A 372 20.62 -0.51 16.70
C ARG A 372 21.68 -0.09 17.73
N HIS A 373 22.93 -0.36 17.35
CA HIS A 373 24.20 0.20 17.83
C HIS A 373 24.95 -0.51 18.98
N PRO A 374 25.47 -1.73 18.76
CA PRO A 374 26.38 -2.37 19.72
C PRO A 374 27.76 -1.68 19.79
N GLU A 375 28.11 -0.83 18.82
CA GLU A 375 29.48 -0.33 18.64
C GLU A 375 29.92 0.62 19.76
N LEU A 376 28.99 1.41 20.31
CA LEU A 376 29.30 2.30 21.44
C LEU A 376 29.63 1.50 22.70
N LEU A 377 28.85 0.47 23.00
CA LEU A 377 29.10 -0.38 24.15
C LEU A 377 30.34 -1.26 23.96
N ASP A 378 30.60 -1.75 22.74
CA ASP A 378 31.82 -2.48 22.42
C ASP A 378 33.07 -1.59 22.60
N ALA A 379 33.00 -0.33 22.15
CA ALA A 379 34.08 0.63 22.35
C ALA A 379 34.33 0.92 23.84
N VAL A 380 33.27 1.14 24.62
CA VAL A 380 33.38 1.36 26.07
C VAL A 380 33.92 0.11 26.77
N LYS A 381 33.41 -1.08 26.45
CA LYS A 381 33.90 -2.34 27.01
C LYS A 381 35.38 -2.53 26.72
N LYS A 382 35.82 -2.38 25.48
CA LYS A 382 37.24 -2.50 25.08
C LYS A 382 38.11 -1.47 25.77
N GLY A 383 37.66 -0.22 25.85
CA GLY A 383 38.38 0.85 26.55
C GLY A 383 38.56 0.56 28.04
N LEU A 384 37.49 0.12 28.71
CA LEU A 384 37.53 -0.23 30.13
C LEU A 384 38.33 -1.52 30.39
N GLN A 385 38.30 -2.49 29.49
CA GLN A 385 39.17 -3.68 29.57
C GLN A 385 40.65 -3.29 29.48
N GLY A 386 41.01 -2.41 28.55
CA GLY A 386 42.36 -1.87 28.46
C GLY A 386 42.77 -1.08 29.71
N PHE A 387 41.84 -0.32 30.29
CA PHE A 387 42.06 0.34 31.58
C PHE A 387 42.35 -0.66 32.70
N VAL A 388 41.53 -1.71 32.83
CA VAL A 388 41.75 -2.78 33.82
C VAL A 388 43.11 -3.43 33.63
N GLU A 389 43.48 -3.77 32.40
CA GLU A 389 44.78 -4.40 32.08
C GLU A 389 45.97 -3.52 32.51
N GLN A 390 45.90 -2.20 32.32
CA GLN A 390 46.95 -1.30 32.78
C GLN A 390 46.97 -1.17 34.31
N MET A 391 45.79 -1.17 34.95
CA MET A 391 45.66 -1.09 36.40
C MET A 391 46.12 -2.37 37.11
N GLU A 392 46.09 -3.54 36.46
CA GLU A 392 46.62 -4.80 37.00
C GLU A 392 48.15 -4.80 37.16
N ARG A 393 48.85 -3.86 36.51
CA ARG A 393 50.32 -3.77 36.52
C ARG A 393 50.87 -2.90 37.64
N VAL A 394 50.01 -2.28 38.46
CA VAL A 394 50.44 -1.40 39.56
C VAL A 394 51.05 -2.21 40.71
N TYR A 395 52.07 -1.65 41.36
CA TYR A 395 52.63 -2.28 42.55
C TYR A 395 51.65 -2.14 43.73
N VAL A 396 51.31 -3.29 44.33
CA VAL A 396 50.55 -3.39 45.57
C VAL A 396 51.41 -4.09 46.60
N ASN A 397 51.51 -3.53 47.80
CA ASN A 397 52.30 -4.12 48.86
C ASN A 397 51.70 -5.46 49.30
N GLY A 398 52.38 -6.56 49.00
CA GLY A 398 51.95 -7.91 49.37
C GLY A 398 51.92 -8.19 50.88
N TYR A 399 52.52 -7.30 51.69
CA TYR A 399 52.50 -7.38 53.15
C TYR A 399 51.36 -6.59 53.79
N ASP A 400 50.65 -5.75 53.04
CA ASP A 400 49.56 -4.92 53.55
C ASP A 400 48.21 -5.59 53.29
N ASP A 401 47.82 -6.57 54.10
CA ASP A 401 46.48 -7.19 54.02
C ASP A 401 45.35 -6.26 54.50
N GLY A 402 45.67 -5.00 54.84
CA GLY A 402 44.75 -3.99 55.32
C GLY A 402 44.15 -4.29 56.70
N LYS A 403 44.65 -5.31 57.41
CA LYS A 403 44.15 -5.72 58.70
C LYS A 403 45.22 -5.53 59.77
N PRO A 404 44.99 -4.68 60.80
CA PRO A 404 45.88 -4.66 61.94
C PRO A 404 45.90 -6.05 62.58
N ILE A 405 47.10 -6.50 63.00
CA ILE A 405 47.25 -7.75 63.75
C ILE A 405 46.40 -7.65 65.01
N ASN A 406 45.30 -8.41 65.04
CA ASN A 406 44.47 -8.51 66.21
C ASN A 406 45.00 -9.65 67.09
N TRP A 407 45.85 -9.28 68.05
CA TRP A 407 46.51 -10.21 68.98
C TRP A 407 45.53 -11.09 69.80
N ASP A 408 44.27 -10.68 69.96
CA ASP A 408 43.25 -11.50 70.66
C ASP A 408 42.75 -12.66 69.79
N THR A 409 42.69 -12.46 68.48
CA THR A 409 42.28 -13.48 67.51
C THR A 409 43.45 -14.23 66.86
N PHE A 410 44.67 -13.66 66.96
CA PHE A 410 45.88 -14.18 66.37
C PHE A 410 46.45 -15.33 67.20
N LYS A 411 45.86 -16.51 67.03
CA LYS A 411 46.38 -17.74 67.67
C LYS A 411 47.59 -18.23 66.88
N LEU A 412 48.77 -18.16 67.49
CA LEU A 412 50.02 -18.66 66.90
C LEU A 412 50.06 -20.20 66.83
N VAL A 413 49.35 -20.85 67.74
CA VAL A 413 49.24 -22.29 67.86
C VAL A 413 47.78 -22.71 67.88
N ARG A 414 47.50 -23.87 67.30
CA ARG A 414 46.20 -24.54 67.32
C ARG A 414 46.36 -26.00 67.73
N PRO A 415 45.33 -26.64 68.29
CA PRO A 415 45.35 -28.09 68.52
C PRO A 415 45.57 -28.86 67.22
N LYS A 416 46.42 -29.88 67.24
CA LYS A 416 46.58 -30.80 66.11
C LYS A 416 45.27 -31.55 65.86
N ILE A 417 44.82 -31.59 64.61
CA ILE A 417 43.55 -32.24 64.21
C ILE A 417 43.63 -33.77 64.40
N ASP A 418 44.84 -34.35 64.30
CA ASP A 418 45.08 -35.79 64.38
C ASP A 418 45.98 -36.17 65.56
N ALA A 419 45.62 -35.79 66.79
CA ALA A 419 46.33 -36.24 68.00
C ALA A 419 46.12 -37.75 68.24
N LYS A 420 46.70 -38.61 67.40
CA LYS A 420 46.90 -40.02 67.75
C LYS A 420 47.92 -40.06 68.87
N LYS A 421 47.46 -40.42 70.07
CA LYS A 421 48.32 -40.79 71.18
C LYS A 421 49.11 -42.03 70.77
N SER A 422 50.29 -41.85 70.20
CA SER A 422 51.30 -42.90 70.22
C SER A 422 51.89 -42.93 71.62
N ASP A 423 51.79 -44.07 72.29
CA ASP A 423 52.37 -44.29 73.62
C ASP A 423 53.87 -43.90 73.59
N GLY A 424 54.21 -42.83 74.29
CA GLY A 424 55.59 -42.35 74.47
C GLY A 424 55.95 -41.00 73.86
N ASP A 425 55.09 -40.35 73.07
CA ASP A 425 55.42 -39.03 72.50
C ASP A 425 55.18 -37.89 73.51
N SER A 426 56.25 -37.15 73.82
CA SER A 426 56.23 -35.93 74.64
C SER A 426 55.92 -34.68 73.81
N GLY A 427 55.57 -34.85 72.54
CA GLY A 427 55.25 -33.77 71.61
C GLY A 427 54.02 -32.98 72.05
N SER A 428 54.12 -31.65 72.03
CA SER A 428 53.00 -30.76 72.28
C SER A 428 51.81 -31.11 71.35
N ASN A 429 50.61 -31.19 71.93
CA ASN A 429 49.33 -31.41 71.21
C ASN A 429 48.92 -30.23 70.30
N GLU A 430 49.84 -29.29 70.09
CA GLU A 430 49.65 -28.04 69.37
C GLU A 430 50.57 -27.99 68.15
N GLU A 431 50.09 -27.36 67.07
CA GLU A 431 50.86 -27.01 65.89
C GLU A 431 50.74 -25.53 65.58
N LEU A 432 51.76 -24.97 64.90
CA LEU A 432 51.72 -23.58 64.46
C LEU A 432 50.61 -23.39 63.41
N THR A 433 49.83 -22.31 63.56
CA THR A 433 48.95 -21.81 62.49
C THR A 433 49.78 -21.25 61.33
N ASP A 434 49.17 -20.97 60.18
CA ASP A 434 49.88 -20.33 59.05
C ASP A 434 50.48 -18.98 59.45
N ASP A 435 49.70 -18.21 60.20
CA ASP A 435 50.09 -16.96 60.81
C ASP A 435 51.20 -17.14 61.86
N GLY A 436 51.07 -18.15 62.74
CA GLY A 436 52.11 -18.53 63.68
C GLY A 436 53.43 -18.86 62.99
N ARG A 437 53.40 -19.64 61.91
CA ARG A 437 54.57 -19.99 61.10
C ARG A 437 55.19 -18.76 60.44
N ARG A 438 54.38 -17.86 59.88
CA ARG A 438 54.87 -16.62 59.26
C ARG A 438 55.53 -15.71 60.29
N LEU A 439 54.88 -15.49 61.44
CA LEU A 439 55.42 -14.65 62.51
C LEU A 439 56.71 -15.24 63.09
N SER A 440 56.77 -16.55 63.35
CA SER A 440 57.99 -17.20 63.83
C SER A 440 59.16 -17.04 62.84
N LYS A 441 58.91 -17.13 61.53
CA LYS A 441 59.95 -16.88 60.50
C LYS A 441 60.44 -15.44 60.52
N ILE A 442 59.53 -14.48 60.63
CA ILE A 442 59.90 -13.05 60.76
C ILE A 442 60.73 -12.83 62.02
N PHE A 443 60.29 -13.37 63.16
CA PHE A 443 61.02 -13.29 64.42
C PHE A 443 62.42 -13.88 64.29
N LEU A 444 62.58 -15.08 63.74
CA LEU A 444 63.91 -15.70 63.54
C LEU A 444 64.82 -14.88 62.61
N THR A 445 64.25 -14.18 61.62
CA THR A 445 65.00 -13.30 60.72
C THR A 445 65.49 -12.05 61.46
N LEU A 446 64.67 -11.49 62.35
CA LEU A 446 64.99 -10.31 63.15
C LEU A 446 65.82 -10.64 64.40
N PHE A 447 65.82 -11.90 64.83
CA PHE A 447 66.41 -12.33 66.09
C PHE A 447 67.89 -11.97 66.20
N ASN A 448 68.68 -12.13 65.14
CA ASN A 448 70.11 -11.79 65.18
C ASN A 448 70.34 -10.30 65.44
N ILE A 449 69.52 -9.44 64.83
CA ILE A 449 69.58 -7.98 65.06
C ILE A 449 69.24 -7.68 66.52
N ILE A 450 68.14 -8.26 67.03
CA ILE A 450 67.71 -8.09 68.42
C ILE A 450 68.79 -8.60 69.39
N HIS A 451 69.36 -9.76 69.12
CA HIS A 451 70.38 -10.38 69.95
C HIS A 451 71.64 -9.53 70.00
N GLU A 452 72.18 -9.11 68.86
CA GLU A 452 73.35 -8.23 68.78
C GLU A 452 73.07 -6.91 69.48
N ASP A 453 71.93 -6.27 69.17
CA ASP A 453 71.67 -4.94 69.66
C ASP A 453 71.43 -4.89 71.17
N ILE A 454 70.64 -5.84 71.70
CA ILE A 454 70.40 -5.92 73.14
C ILE A 454 71.68 -6.34 73.89
N SER A 455 72.52 -7.19 73.30
CA SER A 455 73.79 -7.60 73.92
C SER A 455 74.79 -6.44 74.00
N MET A 456 74.93 -5.66 72.93
CA MET A 456 75.76 -4.46 72.91
C MET A 456 75.24 -3.42 73.91
N LEU A 457 73.93 -3.17 73.91
CA LEU A 457 73.30 -2.23 74.84
C LEU A 457 73.56 -2.64 76.29
N LYS A 458 73.52 -3.94 76.62
CA LYS A 458 73.87 -4.45 77.95
C LYS A 458 75.31 -4.12 78.31
N TYR A 459 76.24 -4.57 77.47
CA TYR A 459 77.68 -4.48 77.72
C TYR A 459 78.11 -3.04 78.00
N GLU A 460 77.67 -2.12 77.14
CA GLU A 460 78.05 -0.72 77.25
C GLU A 460 77.31 0.00 78.40
N CYS A 461 76.07 -0.38 78.72
CA CYS A 461 75.36 0.19 79.88
C CYS A 461 75.91 -0.33 81.23
N GLU A 462 76.57 -1.49 81.24
CA GLU A 462 77.36 -1.97 82.38
C GLU A 462 78.65 -1.16 82.57
N ASP A 463 79.15 -0.54 81.50
CA ASP A 463 80.40 0.22 81.47
C ASP A 463 80.19 1.71 81.15
N GLU A 464 80.72 2.21 80.02
CA GLU A 464 80.83 3.63 79.70
C GLU A 464 79.48 4.37 79.60
N TRP A 465 78.40 3.67 79.25
CA TRP A 465 77.09 4.29 79.03
C TRP A 465 76.23 4.36 80.30
N SER A 466 76.70 3.80 81.43
CA SER A 466 75.90 3.67 82.65
C SER A 466 75.28 4.99 83.13
N ASN A 467 76.03 6.09 83.08
CA ASN A 467 75.57 7.40 83.54
C ASN A 467 75.03 8.31 82.42
N LYS A 468 75.09 7.87 81.16
CA LYS A 468 74.62 8.65 80.01
C LYS A 468 73.10 8.73 79.98
N LYS A 469 72.56 9.89 79.60
CA LYS A 469 71.11 10.07 79.42
C LYS A 469 70.63 9.56 78.06
N LEU A 470 69.32 9.40 77.89
CA LEU A 470 68.71 9.00 76.60
C LEU A 470 68.55 10.20 75.64
N CYS A 471 69.65 10.78 75.20
CA CYS A 471 69.71 11.90 74.24
C CYS A 471 70.90 11.76 73.28
N GLU A 472 70.83 12.34 72.08
CA GLU A 472 71.92 12.29 71.09
C GLU A 472 73.17 13.06 71.51
N THR A 473 72.99 14.19 72.19
CA THR A 473 74.08 15.00 72.74
C THR A 473 73.83 15.27 74.23
N GLU A 474 74.89 15.29 75.03
CA GLU A 474 74.85 15.62 76.45
C GLU A 474 75.99 16.59 76.79
N GLY A 475 75.67 17.75 77.38
CA GLY A 475 76.70 18.75 77.71
C GLY A 475 77.41 19.38 76.50
N GLY A 476 76.81 19.28 75.31
CA GLY A 476 77.40 19.75 74.05
C GLY A 476 78.33 18.76 73.35
N GLU A 477 78.50 17.56 73.91
CA GLU A 477 79.26 16.46 73.29
C GLU A 477 78.33 15.35 72.81
N ASP A 478 78.81 14.55 71.84
CA ASP A 478 78.09 13.39 71.34
C ASP A 478 77.91 12.34 72.44
N ASN A 479 76.68 11.86 72.60
CA ASN A 479 76.34 10.83 73.56
C ASN A 479 76.27 9.47 72.85
N PRO A 480 77.15 8.51 73.19
CA PRO A 480 77.22 7.24 72.50
C PRO A 480 75.95 6.39 72.69
N LEU A 481 75.31 6.44 73.87
CA LEU A 481 74.05 5.73 74.13
C LEU A 481 72.92 6.22 73.22
N GLY A 482 72.75 7.54 73.11
CA GLY A 482 71.73 8.13 72.24
C GLY A 482 72.00 7.88 70.77
N SER A 483 73.26 8.01 70.35
CA SER A 483 73.69 7.69 68.97
C SER A 483 73.41 6.24 68.61
N TYR A 484 73.67 5.33 69.55
CA TYR A 484 73.41 3.90 69.38
C TYR A 484 71.91 3.60 69.24
N LEU A 485 71.06 4.15 70.11
CA LEU A 485 69.61 3.94 70.01
C LEU A 485 69.03 4.55 68.74
N ARG A 486 69.56 5.69 68.28
CA ARG A 486 69.20 6.26 66.97
C ARG A 486 69.58 5.31 65.84
N ARG A 487 70.75 4.66 65.91
CA ARG A 487 71.18 3.63 64.96
C ARG A 487 70.24 2.41 64.96
N CYS A 488 69.72 2.02 66.13
CA CYS A 488 68.70 0.98 66.26
C CYS A 488 67.30 1.42 65.77
N GLY A 489 67.14 2.65 65.26
CA GLY A 489 65.91 3.14 64.64
C GLY A 489 64.96 3.89 65.59
N TYR A 490 65.33 4.11 66.85
CA TYR A 490 64.51 4.87 67.79
C TYR A 490 64.59 6.38 67.53
N ALA A 491 63.48 7.09 67.71
CA ALA A 491 63.50 8.54 67.74
C ALA A 491 64.03 9.03 69.10
N VAL A 492 65.29 9.45 69.14
CA VAL A 492 65.96 9.91 70.37
C VAL A 492 65.87 11.43 70.50
N ALA A 493 65.76 11.93 71.72
CA ALA A 493 65.80 13.38 71.97
C ALA A 493 67.14 13.98 71.59
N LYS A 494 67.15 15.21 71.05
CA LYS A 494 68.38 15.86 70.55
C LYS A 494 69.39 16.17 71.65
N THR A 495 68.90 16.64 72.80
CA THR A 495 69.71 17.10 73.94
C THR A 495 69.07 16.60 75.24
N GLU A 496 69.79 16.62 76.34
CA GLU A 496 69.32 16.22 77.68
C GLU A 496 68.10 17.01 78.20
N ASN A 497 67.80 18.17 77.61
CA ASN A 497 66.66 19.02 77.97
C ASN A 497 65.55 19.01 76.90
N SER A 498 65.70 18.27 75.81
CA SER A 498 64.69 18.19 74.74
C SER A 498 63.52 17.31 75.19
N LYS A 499 62.30 17.71 74.81
CA LYS A 499 61.07 16.94 75.05
C LYS A 499 60.61 16.16 73.82
N ASP A 500 61.46 16.09 72.80
CA ASP A 500 61.14 15.46 71.51
C ASP A 500 61.56 13.98 71.52
N GLY A 501 61.01 13.18 70.60
CA GLY A 501 61.38 11.77 70.41
C GLY A 501 60.55 10.76 71.22
N GLU A 502 60.70 9.49 70.88
CA GLU A 502 60.05 8.33 71.52
C GLU A 502 60.63 8.05 72.92
N SER A 503 61.90 8.39 73.16
CA SER A 503 62.54 8.22 74.46
C SER A 503 62.09 9.24 75.52
N GLN A 504 61.37 10.29 75.10
CA GLN A 504 60.86 11.40 75.92
C GLN A 504 61.88 11.97 76.91
N CYS A 505 63.18 11.95 76.60
CA CYS A 505 64.34 12.23 77.47
C CYS A 505 63.97 12.66 78.88
N ILE A 506 63.44 11.71 79.66
CA ILE A 506 63.16 12.00 81.04
C ILE A 506 64.55 12.12 81.62
N THR A 507 64.94 13.29 82.13
CA THR A 507 66.28 13.52 82.71
C THR A 507 66.67 12.47 83.75
N SER A 508 65.68 11.75 84.28
CA SER A 508 65.86 10.61 85.17
C SER A 508 66.30 9.30 84.50
N MET A 509 66.15 9.11 83.18
CA MET A 509 66.40 7.85 82.49
C MET A 509 67.79 7.80 81.88
N THR A 510 68.61 6.88 82.40
CA THR A 510 70.04 6.71 82.07
C THR A 510 70.34 5.27 81.66
N GLY A 511 71.52 5.02 81.06
CA GLY A 511 71.97 3.66 80.72
C GLY A 511 71.87 2.67 81.89
N LYS A 512 72.19 3.09 83.12
CA LYS A 512 72.03 2.28 84.33
C LYS A 512 70.59 1.83 84.58
N LYS A 513 69.61 2.69 84.30
CA LYS A 513 68.20 2.33 84.44
C LYS A 513 67.72 1.45 83.28
N VAL A 514 68.22 1.67 82.07
CA VAL A 514 67.99 0.78 80.93
C VAL A 514 68.51 -0.62 81.25
N LEU A 515 69.74 -0.74 81.75
CA LEU A 515 70.30 -2.00 82.22
C LEU A 515 69.44 -2.62 83.34
N GLY A 516 68.96 -1.81 84.28
CA GLY A 516 68.02 -2.25 85.31
C GLY A 516 66.76 -2.88 84.73
N LYS A 517 66.22 -2.31 83.64
CA LYS A 517 65.07 -2.88 82.90
C LYS A 517 65.42 -4.17 82.17
N LEU A 518 66.58 -4.25 81.53
CA LEU A 518 67.02 -5.47 80.84
C LEU A 518 67.25 -6.64 81.80
N ASN A 519 67.63 -6.34 83.05
CA ASN A 519 67.82 -7.33 84.12
C ASN A 519 66.55 -7.62 84.94
N GLU A 520 65.38 -7.10 84.55
CA GLU A 520 64.12 -7.44 85.22
C GLU A 520 63.77 -8.92 85.03
N GLU A 521 63.29 -9.55 86.11
CA GLU A 521 62.96 -10.97 86.12
C GLU A 521 61.73 -11.25 85.24
N ILE A 522 61.89 -12.21 84.32
CA ILE A 522 60.82 -12.77 83.51
C ILE A 522 60.03 -13.77 84.36
N LYS A 523 58.73 -13.50 84.54
CA LYS A 523 57.84 -14.32 85.39
C LYS A 523 56.83 -15.16 84.62
N THR A 524 56.85 -15.11 83.28
CA THR A 524 55.91 -15.86 82.44
C THR A 524 56.13 -17.37 82.63
N LEU A 525 55.16 -18.05 83.26
CA LEU A 525 55.28 -19.44 83.76
C LEU A 525 55.83 -20.42 82.71
N ASN A 526 55.23 -20.47 81.52
CA ASN A 526 55.64 -21.40 80.45
C ASN A 526 57.09 -21.14 79.97
N VAL A 527 57.54 -19.88 80.01
CA VAL A 527 58.91 -19.50 79.62
C VAL A 527 59.89 -19.91 80.70
N VAL A 528 59.55 -19.67 81.97
CA VAL A 528 60.37 -20.01 83.13
C VAL A 528 60.56 -21.53 83.27
N ASP A 529 59.51 -22.31 83.02
CA ASP A 529 59.59 -23.79 83.08
C ASP A 529 60.54 -24.34 82.00
N HIS A 530 60.52 -23.76 80.81
CA HIS A 530 61.50 -24.06 79.78
C HIS A 530 62.92 -23.66 80.21
N PHE A 531 63.12 -22.46 80.75
CA PHE A 531 64.46 -21.98 81.13
C PHE A 531 65.12 -22.80 82.23
N LYS A 532 64.37 -23.34 83.18
CA LYS A 532 64.89 -24.25 84.23
C LYS A 532 65.46 -25.56 83.67
N THR A 533 64.95 -25.99 82.52
CA THR A 533 65.35 -27.25 81.88
C THR A 533 66.30 -27.05 80.70
N CYS A 534 66.41 -25.82 80.19
CA CYS A 534 67.25 -25.49 79.04
C CYS A 534 68.74 -25.64 79.36
N GLU A 535 69.47 -26.24 78.43
CA GLU A 535 70.90 -26.53 78.60
C GLU A 535 71.77 -25.28 78.65
N SER A 536 71.41 -24.22 77.93
CA SER A 536 72.19 -22.97 77.87
C SER A 536 72.11 -22.12 79.14
N ASN A 537 71.18 -22.43 80.05
CA ASN A 537 70.95 -21.68 81.29
C ASN A 537 71.63 -22.35 82.50
N GLU A 538 72.96 -22.39 82.48
CA GLU A 538 73.78 -22.90 83.57
C GLU A 538 74.14 -21.79 84.56
N ALA A 539 73.89 -22.04 85.85
CA ALA A 539 74.37 -21.21 86.95
C ALA A 539 75.89 -21.31 87.11
N ASP A 540 76.46 -22.47 86.78
CA ASP A 540 77.89 -22.74 86.83
C ASP A 540 78.29 -23.62 85.64
N LYS A 541 79.19 -23.09 84.80
CA LYS A 541 79.68 -23.75 83.58
C LYS A 541 80.56 -24.98 83.85
N THR A 542 81.17 -25.07 85.03
CA THR A 542 82.08 -26.18 85.40
C THR A 542 81.32 -27.36 85.96
N THR A 543 80.33 -27.11 86.82
CA THR A 543 79.48 -28.15 87.42
C THR A 543 78.23 -28.45 86.59
N LYS A 544 77.97 -27.66 85.54
CA LYS A 544 76.76 -27.70 84.69
C LYS A 544 75.45 -27.57 85.48
N GLN A 545 75.51 -26.98 86.66
CA GLN A 545 74.34 -26.78 87.51
C GLN A 545 73.39 -25.78 86.81
N LYS A 546 72.10 -26.11 86.71
CA LYS A 546 71.10 -25.25 86.07
C LYS A 546 70.69 -24.09 86.98
N LYS A 547 70.44 -22.94 86.37
CA LYS A 547 69.87 -21.77 87.04
C LYS A 547 68.44 -22.10 87.50
N ALA A 548 68.14 -21.82 88.76
CA ALA A 548 66.88 -22.23 89.40
C ALA A 548 65.78 -21.16 89.29
N ASP A 549 66.16 -19.89 89.35
CA ASP A 549 65.27 -18.72 89.41
C ASP A 549 65.94 -17.46 88.81
N LYS A 550 65.24 -16.32 88.83
CA LYS A 550 65.74 -15.00 88.39
C LYS A 550 66.20 -14.96 86.93
N PHE A 551 65.37 -15.50 86.04
CA PHE A 551 65.66 -15.44 84.61
C PHE A 551 65.41 -14.04 84.05
N ASP A 552 66.32 -13.55 83.22
CA ASP A 552 66.20 -12.26 82.54
C ASP A 552 66.19 -12.43 81.00
N ILE A 553 66.14 -11.33 80.26
CA ILE A 553 66.12 -11.36 78.80
C ILE A 553 67.40 -11.97 78.21
N PHE A 554 68.52 -11.95 78.92
CA PHE A 554 69.77 -12.51 78.43
C PHE A 554 69.79 -14.04 78.56
N ASP A 555 69.11 -14.60 79.54
CA ASP A 555 68.87 -16.05 79.59
C ASP A 555 68.00 -16.48 78.40
N MET A 556 67.00 -15.66 78.02
CA MET A 556 66.23 -15.87 76.81
C MET A 556 67.10 -15.79 75.55
N LEU A 557 67.94 -14.75 75.43
CA LEU A 557 68.83 -14.55 74.30
C LEU A 557 69.91 -15.63 74.16
N LYS A 558 70.33 -16.29 75.24
CA LYS A 558 71.19 -17.49 75.18
C LYS A 558 70.44 -18.74 74.77
N CYS A 559 69.17 -18.83 75.18
CA CYS A 559 68.32 -19.99 74.92
C CYS A 559 68.01 -20.18 73.44
N PHE A 560 67.70 -19.10 72.71
CA PHE A 560 67.32 -19.18 71.30
C PHE A 560 68.43 -19.68 70.36
N PRO A 561 69.66 -19.11 70.37
CA PRO A 561 70.78 -19.61 69.56
C PRO A 561 71.07 -21.07 69.85
N HIS A 562 71.05 -21.49 71.13
CA HIS A 562 71.27 -22.88 71.51
C HIS A 562 70.27 -23.85 70.87
N HIS A 563 68.99 -23.46 70.79
CA HIS A 563 67.98 -24.29 70.11
C HIS A 563 68.11 -24.26 68.59
N ILE A 564 68.57 -23.15 68.02
CA ILE A 564 68.89 -23.05 66.59
C ILE A 564 70.07 -23.97 66.26
N ASP A 565 71.13 -23.98 67.07
CA ASP A 565 72.28 -24.86 66.92
C ASP A 565 71.86 -26.33 67.01
N LYS A 566 71.07 -26.68 68.04
CA LYS A 566 70.49 -28.03 68.16
C LYS A 566 69.61 -28.42 66.97
N TYR A 567 68.82 -27.48 66.46
CA TYR A 567 68.01 -27.72 65.27
C TYR A 567 68.90 -28.02 64.05
N TYR A 568 69.96 -27.25 63.84
CA TYR A 568 70.94 -27.52 62.79
C TYR A 568 71.62 -28.87 62.96
N ASP A 569 72.06 -29.22 64.18
CA ASP A 569 72.66 -30.53 64.48
C ASP A 569 71.73 -31.68 64.11
N VAL A 570 70.44 -31.59 64.50
CA VAL A 570 69.43 -32.61 64.19
C VAL A 570 69.12 -32.66 62.70
N CYS A 571 69.02 -31.52 62.02
CA CYS A 571 68.80 -31.46 60.58
C CYS A 571 69.96 -32.07 59.79
N HIS A 572 71.20 -31.80 60.19
CA HIS A 572 72.39 -32.43 59.61
C HIS A 572 72.46 -33.95 59.90
N MET A 573 71.91 -34.41 61.02
CA MET A 573 71.79 -35.86 61.28
C MET A 573 70.66 -36.52 60.47
N ALA A 574 69.56 -35.81 60.20
CA ALA A 574 68.47 -36.32 59.39
C ALA A 574 68.88 -36.56 57.93
N THR A 575 69.80 -35.74 57.39
CA THR A 575 70.36 -35.91 56.03
C THR A 575 71.29 -37.13 55.90
N LEU A 576 71.87 -37.66 56.99
CA LEU A 576 72.69 -38.88 56.96
C LEU A 576 71.91 -40.15 56.57
N ASN A 577 70.60 -40.19 56.85
CA ASN A 577 69.73 -41.30 56.47
C ASN A 577 69.14 -41.15 55.05
N SER A 578 69.40 -40.02 54.38
CA SER A 578 68.98 -39.81 53.00
C SER A 578 69.89 -40.57 52.04
N THR A 579 69.31 -41.46 51.23
CA THR A 579 70.02 -42.12 50.11
C THR A 579 70.20 -41.20 48.90
N ARG A 580 69.61 -39.99 48.95
CA ARG A 580 69.68 -38.97 47.90
C ARG A 580 70.70 -37.90 48.30
N LYS A 581 71.58 -37.55 47.35
CA LYS A 581 72.56 -36.45 47.53
C LYS A 581 71.83 -35.11 47.72
N PRO A 582 72.22 -34.28 48.70
CA PRO A 582 71.70 -32.93 48.85
C PRO A 582 71.82 -32.12 47.55
N CYS A 583 70.71 -31.54 47.09
CA CYS A 583 70.64 -30.72 45.87
C CYS A 583 70.44 -29.22 46.16
N SER A 584 70.30 -28.81 47.42
CA SER A 584 70.26 -27.41 47.84
C SER A 584 70.87 -27.22 49.24
N VAL A 585 71.20 -25.98 49.62
CA VAL A 585 71.66 -25.63 51.00
C VAL A 585 70.61 -26.01 52.06
N PHE A 586 69.34 -26.10 51.67
CA PHE A 586 68.25 -26.54 52.55
C PHE A 586 68.20 -28.08 52.72
N GLU A 587 68.85 -28.81 51.82
CA GLU A 587 68.92 -30.28 51.79
C GLU A 587 70.27 -30.83 52.30
N MET A 588 71.26 -29.96 52.58
CA MET A 588 72.52 -30.29 53.26
C MET A 588 72.34 -30.15 54.76
#